data_AF-A0A2I1NAZ6-F1
#
_entry.id   AF-A0A2I1NAZ6-F1
#
_cell.length_a   1.000
_cell.length_b   1.000
_cell.length_c   1.000
_cell.angle_alpha   90.00
_cell.angle_beta   90.00
_cell.angle_gamma   90.00
#
_symmetry.space_group_name_H-M   'P 1'
#
loop_
_entity.id
_entity.type
_entity.pdbx_description
1 polymer ?
#
loop_
_entity_poly.entity_id
_entity_poly.type
_entity_poly.pdbx_seq_one_letter_code
_entity_poly.pdbx_strand_id
1 'polypeptide(L)'
;MLSGLANGCDSIAHKTTLERGGVTATFLPSSLKNILSKENIQLAKDIVINGGLLISEYFENIEISNKFSLNLFSKRYIDRDRLQAFCLL
;
A
#
# COMPACT_ATOMS: atom_id res chain seq x y z
N MET A 1 5.11 11.70 -4.05
CA MET A 1 5.36 11.09 -2.71
C MET A 1 5.28 9.56 -2.83
N LEU A 2 6.05 8.82 -2.04
CA LEU A 2 6.01 7.36 -2.00
C LEU A 2 5.82 6.87 -0.56
N SER A 3 4.80 6.05 -0.29
CA SER A 3 4.64 5.36 1.01
C SER A 3 3.87 4.04 0.90
N GLY A 4 3.52 3.40 2.02
CA GLY A 4 3.03 2.03 2.11
C GLY A 4 1.52 1.85 2.21
N LEU A 5 0.74 2.94 2.13
CA LEU A 5 -0.72 2.96 2.29
C LEU A 5 -1.23 2.27 3.58
N ALA A 6 -0.41 2.20 4.63
CA ALA A 6 -0.85 1.76 5.94
C ALA A 6 -1.76 2.82 6.60
N ASN A 7 -2.60 2.42 7.55
CA ASN A 7 -3.39 3.37 8.31
C ASN A 7 -2.48 4.32 9.12
N GLY A 8 -2.87 5.59 9.21
CA GLY A 8 -2.12 6.62 9.93
C GLY A 8 -1.27 7.48 8.99
N CYS A 9 0.04 7.57 9.27
CA CYS A 9 0.94 8.50 8.59
C CYS A 9 0.97 8.32 7.06
N ASP A 10 0.98 7.07 6.57
CA ASP A 10 1.00 6.82 5.12
C ASP A 10 -0.26 7.35 4.45
N SER A 11 -1.44 7.00 4.98
CA SER A 11 -2.73 7.51 4.47
C SER A 11 -2.77 9.04 4.45
N ILE A 12 -2.36 9.69 5.55
CA ILE A 12 -2.38 11.15 5.68
C ILE A 12 -1.48 11.78 4.62
N ALA A 13 -0.25 11.29 4.49
CA ALA A 13 0.70 11.87 3.56
C ALA A 13 0.26 11.68 2.10
N HIS A 14 -0.30 10.51 1.73
CA HIS A 14 -0.89 10.31 0.40
C HIS A 14 -2.04 11.28 0.16
N LYS A 15 -2.97 11.40 1.11
CA LYS A 15 -4.12 12.30 1.02
C LYS A 15 -3.68 13.75 0.85
N THR A 16 -2.75 14.22 1.68
CA THR A 16 -2.22 15.58 1.59
C THR A 16 -1.48 15.84 0.27
N THR A 17 -0.80 14.83 -0.29
CA THR A 17 -0.17 14.96 -1.62
C THR A 17 -1.23 15.20 -2.70
N LEU A 18 -2.31 14.41 -2.68
CA LEU A 18 -3.42 14.56 -3.63
C LEU A 18 -4.15 15.89 -3.46
N GLU A 19 -4.43 16.30 -2.22
CA GLU A 19 -5.08 17.59 -1.90
C GLU A 19 -4.27 18.79 -2.41
N ARG A 20 -2.95 18.66 -2.51
CA ARG A 20 -2.05 19.68 -3.06
C ARG A 20 -1.86 19.58 -4.58
N GLY A 21 -2.63 18.72 -5.26
CA GLY A 21 -2.53 18.49 -6.71
C GLY A 21 -1.28 17.73 -7.14
N GLY A 22 -0.58 17.08 -6.20
CA GLY A 22 0.59 16.27 -6.48
C GLY A 22 0.23 14.83 -6.84
N VAL A 23 1.18 14.13 -7.47
CA VAL A 23 1.07 12.69 -7.76
C VAL A 23 1.77 11.86 -6.68
N THR A 24 1.24 10.66 -6.43
CA THR A 24 1.74 9.79 -5.38
C THR A 24 1.73 8.32 -5.82
N ALA A 25 2.65 7.53 -5.30
CA ALA A 25 2.77 6.11 -5.61
C ALA A 25 2.86 5.29 -4.32
N THR A 26 2.45 4.02 -4.34
CA THR A 26 2.52 3.16 -3.15
C THR A 26 2.82 1.70 -3.48
N PHE A 27 3.53 1.04 -2.56
CA PHE A 27 3.77 -0.40 -2.57
C PHE A 27 2.83 -1.10 -1.59
N LEU A 28 1.97 -1.96 -2.11
CA LEU A 28 0.99 -2.70 -1.32
C LEU A 28 1.60 -4.01 -0.77
N PRO A 29 1.30 -4.38 0.49
CA PRO A 29 1.63 -5.68 1.05
C PRO A 29 0.64 -6.78 0.60
N SER A 30 -0.28 -6.46 -0.30
CA SER A 30 -1.37 -7.32 -0.76
C SER A 30 -1.53 -7.26 -2.27
N SER A 31 -2.37 -8.14 -2.83
CA SER A 31 -2.67 -8.09 -4.25
C SER A 31 -3.46 -6.84 -4.64
N LEU A 32 -3.33 -6.42 -5.90
CA LEU A 32 -4.13 -5.32 -6.46
C LEU A 32 -5.64 -5.61 -6.44
N LYS A 33 -6.03 -6.89 -6.36
CA LYS A 33 -7.44 -7.31 -6.28
C LYS A 33 -8.02 -7.20 -4.87
N ASN A 34 -7.16 -7.22 -3.84
CA ASN A 34 -7.56 -7.18 -2.45
C ASN A 34 -6.64 -6.24 -1.67
N ILE A 35 -6.92 -4.94 -1.78
CA ILE A 35 -6.11 -3.88 -1.15
C ILE A 35 -6.31 -3.93 0.36
N LEU A 36 -5.19 -3.83 1.08
CA LEU A 36 -5.14 -3.70 2.53
C LEU A 36 -4.53 -2.34 2.90
N SER A 37 -5.04 -1.60 3.88
CA SER A 37 -6.25 -1.82 4.68
C SER A 37 -7.55 -1.59 3.88
N LYS A 38 -8.67 -2.17 4.33
CA LYS A 38 -9.98 -1.97 3.66
C LYS A 38 -10.44 -0.51 3.70
N GLU A 39 -10.07 0.23 4.73
CA GLU A 39 -10.40 1.65 4.91
C GLU A 39 -9.72 2.53 3.85
N ASN A 40 -8.54 2.15 3.40
CA ASN A 40 -7.78 2.89 2.39
C ASN A 40 -8.13 2.51 0.95
N ILE A 41 -9.12 1.66 0.70
CA ILE A 41 -9.51 1.27 -0.67
C ILE A 41 -9.91 2.50 -1.49
N GLN A 42 -10.65 3.44 -0.91
CA GLN A 42 -11.04 4.64 -1.63
C GLN A 42 -9.81 5.52 -1.94
N LEU A 43 -8.92 5.69 -0.97
CA LEU A 43 -7.68 6.43 -1.17
C LEU A 43 -6.81 5.80 -2.28
N ALA A 44 -6.72 4.46 -2.34
CA ALA A 44 -6.00 3.77 -3.40
C ALA A 44 -6.59 4.07 -4.80
N LYS A 45 -7.93 4.13 -4.91
CA LYS A 45 -8.59 4.53 -6.16
C LYS A 45 -8.30 5.97 -6.50
N ASP A 46 -8.37 6.87 -5.53
CA ASP A 46 -8.10 8.29 -5.72
C ASP A 46 -6.66 8.51 -6.20
N ILE A 47 -5.69 7.75 -5.68
CA ILE A 47 -4.30 7.76 -6.17
C ILE A 47 -4.25 7.47 -7.67
N VAL A 48 -4.92 6.40 -8.13
CA VAL A 48 -4.91 6.02 -9.56
C VAL A 48 -5.64 7.06 -10.42
N ILE A 49 -6.81 7.53 -9.98
CA ILE A 49 -7.62 8.53 -10.70
C ILE A 49 -6.83 9.83 -10.90
N ASN A 50 -6.00 10.22 -9.94
CA ASN A 50 -5.16 11.41 -10.01
C ASN A 50 -3.79 11.16 -10.67
N GLY A 51 -3.63 10.07 -11.43
CA GLY A 51 -2.41 9.77 -12.19
C GLY A 51 -1.24 9.23 -11.37
N GLY A 52 -1.51 8.80 -10.13
CA GLY A 52 -0.57 8.07 -9.28
C GLY A 52 -0.47 6.58 -9.63
N LEU A 53 0.28 5.82 -8.82
CA LEU A 53 0.59 4.41 -9.10
C LEU A 53 0.43 3.51 -7.88
N LEU A 54 -0.18 2.34 -8.08
CA LEU A 54 -0.18 1.24 -7.10
C LEU A 54 0.71 0.11 -7.61
N ILE A 55 1.64 -0.35 -6.78
CA ILE A 55 2.58 -1.43 -7.11
C ILE A 55 2.41 -2.55 -6.10
N SER A 56 2.43 -3.80 -6.55
CA SER A 56 2.44 -4.96 -5.68
C SER A 56 3.27 -6.09 -6.29
N GLU A 57 4.03 -6.78 -5.45
CA GLU A 57 4.74 -8.02 -5.81
C GLU A 57 3.89 -9.28 -5.53
N TYR A 58 2.67 -9.10 -5.02
CA TYR A 58 1.82 -10.20 -4.57
C TYR A 58 0.62 -10.36 -5.50
N PHE A 59 0.49 -11.51 -6.14
CA PHE A 59 -0.65 -11.82 -7.02
C PHE A 59 -1.78 -12.54 -6.28
N GLU A 60 -1.45 -13.20 -5.17
CA GLU A 60 -2.37 -14.02 -4.38
C GLU A 60 -2.81 -13.33 -3.09
N ASN A 61 -4.08 -13.56 -2.75
CA ASN A 61 -4.66 -13.11 -1.48
C ASN A 61 -4.19 -14.02 -0.35
N ILE A 62 -3.96 -13.45 0.83
CA ILE A 62 -3.81 -14.23 2.06
C ILE A 62 -5.15 -14.24 2.77
N GLU A 63 -5.71 -15.43 2.97
CA GLU A 63 -6.77 -15.65 3.94
C GLU A 63 -6.15 -16.02 5.28
N ILE A 64 -6.48 -15.24 6.31
CA ILE A 64 -6.01 -15.49 7.67
C ILE A 64 -6.89 -16.60 8.27
N SER A 65 -6.43 -17.84 8.17
CA SER A 65 -7.11 -19.02 8.71
C SER A 65 -6.36 -19.68 9.87
N ASN A 66 -5.08 -19.38 10.02
CA ASN A 66 -4.22 -19.95 11.05
C ASN A 66 -3.01 -19.03 11.37
N LYS A 67 -2.26 -19.38 12.43
CA LYS A 67 -1.09 -18.62 12.87
C LYS A 67 0.01 -18.50 11.80
N PHE A 68 0.16 -19.50 10.94
CA PHE A 68 1.13 -19.46 9.85
C PHE A 68 0.74 -18.40 8.80
N SER A 69 -0.51 -18.39 8.35
CA SER A 69 -1.04 -17.38 7.41
C SER A 69 -1.01 -15.96 8.00
N LEU A 70 -1.23 -15.82 9.31
CA LEU A 70 -1.07 -14.54 10.01
C LEU A 70 0.39 -14.06 10.03
N ASN A 71 1.34 -14.96 10.30
CA ASN A 71 2.77 -14.61 10.27
C ASN A 71 3.22 -14.24 8.84
N LEU A 72 2.73 -14.96 7.83
CA LEU A 72 2.99 -14.65 6.42
C LEU A 72 2.44 -13.27 6.06
N PHE A 73 1.24 -12.94 6.54
CA PHE A 73 0.62 -11.64 6.37
C PHE A 73 1.48 -10.52 6.96
N SER A 74 1.92 -10.64 8.22
CA SER A 74 2.82 -9.67 8.85
C SER A 74 4.16 -9.56 8.12
N LYS A 75 4.69 -10.68 7.63
CA LYS A 75 5.94 -10.70 6.87
C LYS A 75 5.86 -9.86 5.58
N ARG A 76 4.71 -9.87 4.88
CA ARG A 76 4.54 -9.07 3.65
C ARG A 76 4.71 -7.57 3.87
N TYR A 77 4.34 -7.04 5.03
CA TYR A 77 4.57 -5.63 5.38
C TYR A 77 6.06 -5.34 5.49
N ILE A 78 6.81 -6.18 6.20
CA ILE A 78 8.25 -6.05 6.40
C ILE A 78 8.99 -6.18 5.06
N ASP A 79 8.68 -7.23 4.28
CA ASP A 79 9.34 -7.50 3.01
C ASP A 79 9.11 -6.34 2.02
N ARG A 80 7.94 -5.69 2.04
CA ARG A 80 7.62 -4.56 1.18
C ARG A 80 8.45 -3.31 1.51
N ASP A 81 8.82 -3.08 2.77
CA ASP A 81 9.52 -1.85 3.20
C ASP A 81 10.87 -1.66 2.48
N ARG A 82 11.51 -2.75 2.04
CA ARG A 82 12.73 -2.69 1.21
C ARG A 82 12.53 -1.92 -0.10
N LEU A 83 11.33 -1.98 -0.69
CA LEU A 83 11.00 -1.27 -1.95
C LEU A 83 10.77 0.21 -1.69
N GLN A 84 10.13 0.55 -0.56
CA GLN A 84 9.97 1.94 -0.15
C GLN A 84 11.34 2.59 0.12
N ALA A 85 12.24 1.87 0.79
CA ALA A 85 13.59 2.35 1.07
C ALA A 85 14.42 2.53 -0.22
N PHE A 86 14.31 1.62 -1.19
CA PHE A 86 15.04 1.72 -2.46
C PHE A 86 14.73 2.99 -3.22
N CYS A 87 13.47 3.40 -3.29
CA CYS A 87 13.05 4.59 -4.04
C CYS A 87 13.24 5.93 -3.28
N LEU A 88 13.78 5.90 -2.06
CA LEU A 88 14.17 7.09 -1.29
C LEU A 88 15.65 7.46 -1.47
N LEU A 89 16.43 6.64 -2.18
CA LEU A 89 17.81 6.92 -2.62
C LEU A 89 17.82 7.63 -3.98
#